data_AF-A0A2A3F5H0-F1
#
_entry.id   AF-A0A2A3F5H0-F1
#
_cell.length_a   1.000
_cell.length_b   1.000
_cell.length_c   1.000
_cell.angle_alpha   90.00
_cell.angle_beta   90.00
_cell.angle_gamma   90.00
#
_symmetry.space_group_name_H-M   'P 1'
#
loop_
_entity.id
_entity.type
_entity.pdbx_description
1 polymer ?
#
loop_
_entity_poly.entity_id
_entity_poly.type
_entity_poly.pdbx_seq_one_letter_code
_entity_poly.pdbx_strand_id
1 'polypeptide(L)'
;MRDTVPDTTRSQAVGKSAVTFATLADLLYAGQDFGQVHHAICDAAPLLVEGCQHASLMLRQGSRYVTVAASDDIAARVDELERVENEGPCVDAIVSDTPQFETDLSTSSQWPRLSRRVLAETPVRGAAGFRLVILGRKVGALDLFSDTPGALNTTSVEQGIMLASFAAVALAAVHEHLEAETLRAGLASNREIGKAVGLLMAFHNISETQAMEILRTTSQDMNIKLATVAQEIVAHHHRKIT
;
A
#
# COMPACT_ATOMS: atom_id res chain seq x y z
N MET A 1 43.24 32.66 -14.93
CA MET A 1 43.19 31.19 -14.81
C MET A 1 42.61 30.89 -13.44
N ARG A 2 41.29 30.70 -13.37
CA ARG A 2 40.57 30.30 -12.14
C ARG A 2 40.05 28.90 -12.43
N ASP A 3 40.68 27.90 -11.81
CA ASP A 3 40.25 26.52 -11.89
C ASP A 3 39.03 26.32 -11.01
N THR A 4 37.91 25.98 -11.64
CA THR A 4 36.67 25.53 -11.02
C THR A 4 36.86 24.08 -10.57
N VAL A 5 37.01 23.86 -9.27
CA VAL A 5 36.96 22.51 -8.67
C VAL A 5 35.55 21.94 -8.89
N PRO A 6 35.38 20.73 -9.45
CA PRO A 6 34.07 20.13 -9.65
C PRO A 6 33.41 19.82 -8.29
N ASP A 7 32.14 20.20 -8.16
CA ASP A 7 31.28 19.95 -7.00
C ASP A 7 30.99 18.44 -6.85
N THR A 8 31.96 17.74 -6.28
CA THR A 8 32.00 16.27 -6.15
C THR A 8 30.93 15.76 -5.17
N THR A 9 30.56 16.60 -4.20
CA THR A 9 29.55 16.31 -3.17
C THR A 9 28.15 16.25 -3.77
N ARG A 10 27.80 17.18 -4.67
CA ARG A 10 26.51 17.19 -5.36
C ARG A 10 26.35 16.02 -6.33
N SER A 11 27.43 15.61 -6.99
CA SER A 11 27.44 14.44 -7.88
C SER A 11 27.30 13.12 -7.11
N GLN A 12 27.87 13.00 -5.91
CA GLN A 12 27.71 11.83 -5.04
C GLN A 12 26.31 11.74 -4.42
N ALA A 13 25.70 12.87 -4.03
CA ALA A 13 24.33 12.90 -3.51
C ALA A 13 23.31 12.46 -4.57
N VAL A 14 23.43 12.96 -5.80
CA VAL A 14 22.59 12.54 -6.95
C VAL A 14 22.80 11.04 -7.26
N GLY A 15 24.04 10.55 -7.19
CA GLY A 15 24.35 9.13 -7.39
C GLY A 15 23.75 8.22 -6.32
N LYS A 16 23.77 8.65 -5.05
CA LYS A 16 23.18 7.91 -3.93
C LYS A 16 21.66 7.84 -4.07
N SER A 17 20.99 8.97 -4.33
CA SER A 17 19.54 9.00 -4.57
C SER A 17 19.13 8.12 -5.75
N ALA A 18 19.83 8.16 -6.89
CA ALA A 18 19.51 7.34 -8.06
C ALA A 18 19.64 5.83 -7.81
N VAL A 19 20.67 5.40 -7.10
CA VAL A 19 20.86 3.98 -6.72
C VAL A 19 19.80 3.53 -5.72
N THR A 20 19.40 4.40 -4.78
CA THR A 20 18.34 4.06 -3.82
C THR A 20 16.96 4.06 -4.47
N PHE A 21 16.68 4.91 -5.46
CA PHE A 21 15.46 4.85 -6.28
C PHE A 21 15.39 3.57 -7.12
N ALA A 22 16.51 3.11 -7.67
CA ALA A 22 16.57 1.81 -8.36
C ALA A 22 16.29 0.64 -7.40
N THR A 23 16.88 0.67 -6.20
CA THR A 23 16.66 -0.35 -5.17
C THR A 23 15.20 -0.39 -4.71
N LEU A 24 14.58 0.77 -4.53
CA LEU A 24 13.15 0.90 -4.23
C LEU A 24 12.27 0.38 -5.37
N ALA A 25 12.60 0.72 -6.62
CA ALA A 25 11.89 0.21 -7.78
C ALA A 25 11.98 -1.32 -7.85
N ASP A 26 13.15 -1.90 -7.61
CA ASP A 26 13.36 -3.35 -7.61
C ASP A 26 12.56 -4.06 -6.50
N LEU A 27 12.55 -3.51 -5.27
CA LEU A 27 11.77 -4.05 -4.16
C LEU A 27 10.26 -3.99 -4.42
N LEU A 28 9.79 -2.94 -5.09
CA LEU A 28 8.38 -2.76 -5.43
C LEU A 28 7.94 -3.59 -6.62
N TYR A 29 8.78 -3.74 -7.64
CA TYR A 29 8.52 -4.65 -8.76
C TYR A 29 8.57 -6.12 -8.32
N ALA A 30 9.33 -6.44 -7.26
CA ALA A 30 9.30 -7.75 -6.63
C ALA A 30 8.02 -7.97 -5.80
N GLY A 31 7.43 -6.91 -5.25
CA GLY A 31 6.20 -6.94 -4.49
C GLY A 31 5.02 -7.48 -5.32
N GLN A 32 4.50 -8.64 -4.94
CA GLN A 32 3.37 -9.28 -5.64
C GLN A 32 2.01 -8.81 -5.09
N ASP A 33 1.99 -8.16 -3.93
CA ASP A 33 0.79 -7.69 -3.26
C ASP A 33 1.00 -6.37 -2.49
N PHE A 34 -0.11 -5.78 -2.05
CA PHE A 34 -0.11 -4.53 -1.29
C PHE A 34 0.73 -4.59 -0.01
N GLY A 35 0.69 -5.70 0.73
CA GLY A 35 1.36 -5.82 2.02
C GLY A 35 2.89 -5.73 1.87
N GLN A 36 3.43 -6.45 0.90
CA GLN A 36 4.87 -6.42 0.61
C GLN A 36 5.33 -5.01 0.22
N VAL A 37 4.54 -4.32 -0.60
CA VAL A 37 4.83 -2.95 -1.04
C VAL A 37 4.74 -1.96 0.12
N HIS A 38 3.74 -2.07 0.99
CA HIS A 38 3.64 -1.23 2.19
C HIS A 38 4.87 -1.36 3.09
N HIS A 39 5.29 -2.59 3.41
CA HIS A 39 6.47 -2.83 4.23
C HIS A 39 7.75 -2.33 3.56
N ALA A 40 7.94 -2.57 2.27
CA ALA A 40 9.10 -2.07 1.53
C ALA A 40 9.21 -0.53 1.58
N ILE A 41 8.09 0.19 1.54
CA ILE A 41 8.08 1.66 1.68
C ILE A 41 8.54 2.07 3.08
N CYS A 42 8.00 1.45 4.14
CA CYS A 42 8.37 1.75 5.52
C CYS A 42 9.84 1.43 5.80
N ASP A 43 10.33 0.27 5.34
CA ASP A 43 11.71 -0.17 5.56
C ASP A 43 12.72 0.70 4.80
N ALA A 44 12.33 1.24 3.65
CA ALA A 44 13.18 2.12 2.86
C ALA A 44 13.28 3.55 3.44
N ALA A 45 12.27 4.01 4.18
CA ALA A 45 12.22 5.39 4.66
C ALA A 45 13.42 5.80 5.54
N PRO A 46 13.84 5.02 6.56
CA PRO A 46 15.05 5.33 7.34
C PRO A 46 16.35 5.32 6.53
N LEU A 47 16.37 4.61 5.39
CA LEU A 47 17.53 4.54 4.49
C LEU A 47 17.61 5.75 3.54
N LEU A 48 16.48 6.40 3.30
CA LEU A 48 16.29 7.41 2.25
C LEU A 48 16.12 8.81 2.78
N VAL A 49 15.56 8.96 3.98
CA VAL A 49 15.24 10.24 4.57
C VAL A 49 16.21 10.52 5.70
N GLU A 50 17.00 11.57 5.55
CA GLU A 50 17.95 12.00 6.56
C GLU A 50 17.22 12.34 7.87
N GLY A 51 17.74 11.81 8.98
CA GLY A 51 17.15 12.05 10.30
C GLY A 51 15.91 11.23 10.60
N CYS A 52 15.42 10.39 9.68
CA CYS A 52 14.35 9.43 9.95
C CYS A 52 14.91 8.15 10.59
N GLN A 53 14.32 7.69 11.69
CA GLN A 53 14.63 6.38 12.28
C GLN A 53 13.47 5.39 12.14
N HIS A 54 12.23 5.89 12.10
CA HIS A 54 11.03 5.04 12.07
C HIS A 54 10.04 5.57 11.04
N ALA A 55 9.31 4.67 10.41
CA ALA A 55 8.28 5.05 9.44
C ALA A 55 7.08 4.11 9.50
N SER A 56 5.92 4.65 9.19
CA SER A 56 4.66 3.92 9.10
C SER A 56 3.86 4.36 7.88
N LEU A 57 2.91 3.51 7.52
CA LEU A 57 2.01 3.75 6.42
C LEU A 57 0.58 3.56 6.91
N MET A 58 -0.21 4.63 6.83
CA MET A 58 -1.63 4.59 7.14
C MET A 58 -2.47 4.66 5.87
N LEU A 59 -3.49 3.82 5.78
CA LEU A 59 -4.51 3.90 4.73
C LEU A 59 -5.90 4.15 5.32
N ARG A 60 -6.74 4.80 4.53
CA ARG A 60 -8.15 5.01 4.82
C ARG A 60 -8.96 3.79 4.40
N GLN A 61 -9.58 3.12 5.38
CA GLN A 61 -10.58 2.08 5.16
C GLN A 61 -11.95 2.61 5.59
N GLY A 62 -12.75 3.04 4.60
CA GLY A 62 -14.05 3.66 4.84
C GLY A 62 -13.94 4.99 5.59
N SER A 63 -14.43 5.02 6.83
CA SER A 63 -14.36 6.20 7.72
C SER A 63 -13.19 6.15 8.72
N ARG A 64 -12.39 5.08 8.72
CA ARG A 64 -11.30 4.87 9.68
C ARG A 64 -9.94 4.89 8.96
N TYR A 65 -8.93 5.35 9.67
CA TYR A 65 -7.54 5.12 9.31
C TYR A 65 -7.03 3.85 9.99
N VAL A 66 -6.21 3.10 9.26
CA VAL A 66 -5.55 1.89 9.72
C VAL A 66 -4.09 1.93 9.30
N THR A 67 -3.19 1.56 10.21
CA THR A 67 -1.79 1.32 9.90
C THR A 67 -1.70 0.00 9.14
N VAL A 68 -1.16 0.05 7.93
CA VAL A 68 -1.01 -1.12 7.05
C VAL A 68 0.42 -1.65 6.99
N ALA A 69 1.40 -0.83 7.41
CA ALA A 69 2.78 -1.23 7.65
C ALA A 69 3.46 -0.26 8.61
N ALA A 70 4.51 -0.74 9.25
CA ALA A 70 5.46 0.04 10.04
C ALA A 70 6.85 -0.60 9.91
N SER A 71 7.90 0.21 10.00
CA SER A 71 9.30 -0.26 10.00
C SER A 71 9.65 -1.01 11.28
N ASP A 72 8.95 -0.70 12.37
CA ASP A 72 9.18 -1.25 13.70
C ASP A 72 7.99 -0.96 14.64
N ASP A 73 8.09 -1.48 15.86
CA ASP A 73 7.08 -1.33 16.91
C ASP A 73 6.95 0.12 17.42
N ILE A 74 7.99 0.94 17.27
CA ILE A 74 7.95 2.36 17.69
C ILE A 74 7.07 3.14 16.72
N ALA A 75 7.28 3.01 15.42
CA ALA A 75 6.42 3.60 14.40
C ALA A 75 4.97 3.14 14.56
N ALA A 76 4.74 1.83 14.74
CA ALA A 76 3.40 1.29 14.95
C ALA A 76 2.73 1.88 16.20
N ARG A 77 3.50 2.10 17.29
CA ARG A 77 2.99 2.72 18.51
C ARG A 77 2.62 4.18 18.29
N VAL A 78 3.46 4.98 17.62
CA VAL A 78 3.16 6.40 17.37
C VAL A 78 1.91 6.55 16.50
N ASP A 79 1.77 5.75 15.45
CA ASP A 79 0.56 5.67 14.63
C ASP A 79 -0.71 5.37 15.44
N GLU A 80 -0.62 4.41 16.37
CA GLU A 80 -1.72 4.08 17.26
C GLU A 80 -2.13 5.29 18.11
N LEU A 81 -1.14 6.03 18.63
CA LEU A 81 -1.37 7.25 19.40
C LEU A 81 -2.06 8.34 18.55
N GLU A 82 -1.63 8.57 17.31
CA GLU A 82 -2.27 9.52 16.40
C GLU A 82 -3.75 9.18 16.17
N ARG A 83 -4.03 7.90 15.93
CA ARG A 83 -5.40 7.40 15.76
C ARG A 83 -6.26 7.55 17.01
N VAL A 84 -5.69 7.28 18.19
CA VAL A 84 -6.42 7.33 19.46
C VAL A 84 -6.71 8.76 19.87
N GLU A 85 -5.74 9.66 19.74
CA GLU A 85 -5.87 11.07 20.10
C GLU A 85 -6.59 11.90 19.01
N ASN A 86 -6.68 11.33 17.80
CA ASN A 86 -7.18 11.98 16.59
C ASN A 86 -6.49 13.35 16.37
N GLU A 87 -5.19 13.38 16.60
CA GLU A 87 -4.26 14.49 16.40
C GLU A 87 -2.97 13.90 15.85
N GLY A 88 -2.39 14.55 14.84
CA GLY A 88 -1.09 14.17 14.34
C GLY A 88 -0.84 14.56 12.88
N PRO A 89 0.43 14.52 12.47
CA PRO A 89 0.84 14.84 11.11
C PRO A 89 0.08 14.03 10.06
N CYS A 90 -0.20 12.74 10.30
CA CYS A 90 -0.95 11.92 9.36
C CYS A 90 -2.37 12.42 9.15
N VAL A 91 -3.09 12.62 10.27
CA VAL A 91 -4.50 13.02 10.28
C VAL A 91 -4.66 14.34 9.54
N ASP A 92 -3.76 15.29 9.81
CA ASP A 92 -3.80 16.62 9.21
C ASP A 92 -3.27 16.62 7.77
N ALA A 93 -2.26 15.81 7.43
CA ALA A 93 -1.74 15.70 6.06
C ALA A 93 -2.77 15.07 5.12
N ILE A 94 -3.58 14.12 5.59
CA ILE A 94 -4.65 13.54 4.77
C ILE A 94 -5.74 14.59 4.47
N VAL A 95 -6.04 15.47 5.43
CA VAL A 95 -7.02 16.55 5.23
C VAL A 95 -6.45 17.66 4.34
N SER A 96 -5.25 18.13 4.65
CA SER A 96 -4.56 19.25 3.98
C SER A 96 -3.91 18.86 2.64
N ASP A 97 -3.43 19.85 1.88
CA ASP A 97 -2.68 19.68 0.62
C ASP A 97 -1.16 19.79 0.80
N THR A 98 -0.67 19.90 2.04
CA THR A 98 0.73 20.17 2.35
C THR A 98 1.27 19.15 3.36
N PRO A 99 2.56 18.78 3.27
CA PRO A 99 3.22 18.02 4.34
C PRO A 99 3.02 18.70 5.69
N GLN A 100 2.79 17.90 6.72
CA GLN A 100 2.70 18.36 8.10
C GLN A 100 3.91 17.84 8.86
N PHE A 101 4.62 18.70 9.59
CA PHE A 101 5.77 18.23 10.36
C PHE A 101 6.07 19.14 11.54
N GLU A 102 6.57 18.53 12.61
CA GLU A 102 7.21 19.22 13.71
C GLU A 102 8.58 18.60 13.95
N THR A 103 9.59 19.47 13.96
CA THR A 103 10.98 19.05 14.09
C THR A 103 11.32 18.68 15.54
N ASP A 104 10.58 19.23 16.52
CA ASP A 104 10.74 18.97 17.94
C ASP A 104 9.40 19.04 18.70
N LEU A 105 8.80 17.88 18.94
CA LEU A 105 7.58 17.66 19.71
C LEU A 105 7.71 18.04 21.18
N SER A 106 8.93 18.20 21.73
CA SER A 106 9.14 18.60 23.13
C SER A 106 8.90 20.09 23.38
N THR A 107 8.71 20.86 22.31
CA THR A 107 8.38 22.29 22.37
C THR A 107 6.87 22.53 22.30
N SER A 108 6.44 23.75 21.92
CA SER A 108 5.02 24.04 21.71
C SER A 108 4.53 23.33 20.45
N SER A 109 3.85 22.20 20.63
CA SER A 109 3.29 21.39 19.54
C SER A 109 1.87 21.81 19.15
N GLN A 110 1.57 21.80 17.85
CA GLN A 110 0.23 21.91 17.29
C GLN A 110 -0.63 20.67 17.57
N TRP A 111 0.00 19.56 18.00
CA TRP A 111 -0.66 18.31 18.43
C TRP A 111 -0.40 18.04 19.92
N PRO A 112 -0.99 18.83 20.83
CA PRO A 112 -0.66 18.79 22.26
C PRO A 112 -1.03 17.48 22.96
N ARG A 113 -2.06 16.75 22.49
CA ARG A 113 -2.40 15.43 23.07
C ARG A 113 -1.44 14.36 22.59
N LEU A 114 -1.14 14.36 21.29
CA LEU A 114 -0.18 13.43 20.68
C LEU A 114 1.21 13.61 21.27
N SER A 115 1.78 14.82 21.19
CA SER A 115 3.14 15.13 21.65
C SER A 115 3.38 14.67 23.08
N ARG A 116 2.44 14.93 24.00
CA ARG A 116 2.53 14.48 25.39
C ARG A 116 2.68 12.97 25.51
N ARG A 117 1.90 12.19 24.75
CA ARG A 117 1.93 10.73 24.81
C ARG A 117 3.15 10.14 24.12
N VAL A 118 3.49 10.65 22.94
CA VAL A 118 4.69 10.25 22.19
C VAL A 118 5.94 10.44 23.05
N LEU A 119 6.12 11.62 23.66
CA LEU A 119 7.27 11.89 24.53
C LEU A 119 7.33 11.01 25.79
N ALA A 120 6.18 10.56 26.29
CA ALA A 120 6.10 9.71 27.49
C ALA A 120 6.30 8.22 27.18
N GLU A 121 5.94 7.79 25.98
CA GLU A 121 5.81 6.37 25.63
C GLU A 121 6.88 5.89 24.63
N THR A 122 7.59 6.81 23.93
CA THR A 122 8.53 6.45 22.85
C THR A 122 9.78 7.36 22.83
N PRO A 123 10.86 6.97 22.12
CA PRO A 123 12.04 7.83 21.94
C PRO A 123 11.82 8.97 20.95
N VAL A 124 10.70 9.01 20.23
CA VAL A 124 10.43 9.97 19.15
C VAL A 124 10.37 11.41 19.67
N ARG A 125 11.03 12.30 18.93
CA ARG A 125 11.15 13.75 19.16
C ARG A 125 10.73 14.58 17.96
N GLY A 126 10.75 14.06 16.74
CA GLY A 126 10.22 14.73 15.55
C GLY A 126 9.25 13.84 14.81
N ALA A 127 8.23 14.42 14.19
CA ALA A 127 7.25 13.70 13.39
C ALA A 127 6.89 14.48 12.13
N ALA A 128 6.73 13.77 11.01
CA ALA A 128 6.34 14.33 9.73
C ALA A 128 5.39 13.39 8.99
N GLY A 129 4.35 13.93 8.37
CA GLY A 129 3.32 13.18 7.67
C GLY A 129 3.15 13.71 6.25
N PHE A 130 3.09 12.77 5.31
CA PHE A 130 3.08 13.02 3.88
C PHE A 130 1.90 12.30 3.26
N ARG A 131 1.00 13.07 2.65
CA ARG A 131 -0.20 12.51 2.04
C ARG A 131 0.12 11.61 0.84
N LEU A 132 -0.57 10.48 0.77
CA LEU A 132 -0.58 9.58 -0.38
C LEU A 132 -1.85 9.75 -1.21
N VAL A 133 -1.67 10.11 -2.47
CA VAL A 133 -2.75 10.25 -3.46
C VAL A 133 -2.63 9.12 -4.47
N ILE A 134 -3.49 8.11 -4.33
CA ILE A 134 -3.46 6.92 -5.18
C ILE A 134 -4.69 6.98 -6.09
N LEU A 135 -4.48 6.87 -7.40
CA LEU A 135 -5.53 6.91 -8.42
C LEU A 135 -6.50 8.10 -8.25
N GLY A 136 -5.95 9.28 -7.94
CA GLY A 136 -6.72 10.51 -7.76
C GLY A 136 -7.56 10.58 -6.48
N ARG A 137 -7.44 9.60 -5.58
CA ARG A 137 -8.11 9.60 -4.27
C ARG A 137 -7.08 9.78 -3.15
N LYS A 138 -7.45 10.59 -2.14
CA LYS A 138 -6.70 10.68 -0.89
C LYS A 138 -6.94 9.40 -0.11
N VAL A 139 -5.95 8.53 -0.03
CA VAL A 139 -6.14 7.18 0.52
C VAL A 139 -5.26 6.89 1.70
N GLY A 140 -4.31 7.76 2.08
CA GLY A 140 -3.44 7.49 3.21
C GLY A 140 -2.37 8.54 3.45
N ALA A 141 -1.46 8.22 4.36
CA ALA A 141 -0.22 8.96 4.58
C ALA A 141 0.96 8.02 4.82
N LEU A 142 2.15 8.53 4.48
CA LEU A 142 3.43 8.04 4.94
C LEU A 142 3.84 8.93 6.11
N ASP A 143 4.17 8.33 7.25
CA ASP A 143 4.58 9.05 8.44
C ASP A 143 6.02 8.67 8.79
N LEU A 144 6.82 9.68 9.13
CA LEU A 144 8.24 9.59 9.41
C LEU A 144 8.51 10.14 10.80
N PHE A 145 9.31 9.43 11.58
CA PHE A 145 9.61 9.77 12.95
C PHE A 145 11.12 9.81 13.20
N SER A 146 11.51 10.74 14.04
CA SER A 146 12.89 10.92 14.47
C SER A 146 13.02 10.84 15.98
N ASP A 147 14.05 10.17 16.47
CA ASP A 147 14.42 10.17 17.90
C ASP A 147 15.22 11.41 18.30
N THR A 148 15.71 12.16 17.31
CA THR A 148 16.55 13.34 17.52
C THR A 148 15.76 14.62 17.25
N PRO A 149 15.65 15.54 18.23
CA PRO A 149 15.05 16.84 18.00
C PRO A 149 15.74 17.58 16.87
N GLY A 150 14.97 18.19 15.98
CA GLY A 150 15.48 18.97 14.85
C GLY A 150 15.99 18.15 13.66
N ALA A 151 16.02 16.81 13.73
CA ALA A 151 16.63 16.00 12.67
C ALA A 151 15.74 15.87 11.42
N LEU A 152 14.40 15.89 11.56
CA LEU A 152 13.48 16.03 10.43
C LEU A 152 13.43 17.51 10.01
N ASN A 153 14.41 17.93 9.23
CA ASN A 153 14.54 19.30 8.74
C ASN A 153 13.95 19.46 7.32
N THR A 154 14.11 20.63 6.72
CA THR A 154 13.59 20.91 5.37
C THR A 154 14.06 19.90 4.32
N THR A 155 15.32 19.45 4.38
CA THR A 155 15.85 18.43 3.46
C THR A 155 15.15 17.09 3.68
N SER A 156 14.94 16.69 4.94
CA SER A 156 14.17 15.48 5.27
C SER A 156 12.74 15.56 4.74
N VAL A 157 12.10 16.73 4.83
CA VAL A 157 10.75 16.98 4.31
C VAL A 157 10.72 16.86 2.78
N GLU A 158 11.70 17.42 2.06
CA GLU A 158 11.81 17.28 0.60
C GLU A 158 11.99 15.80 0.19
N GLN A 159 12.84 15.06 0.93
CA GLN A 159 13.03 13.62 0.72
C GLN A 159 11.75 12.82 1.00
N GLY A 160 11.02 13.15 2.07
CA GLY A 160 9.73 12.55 2.41
C GLY A 160 8.66 12.79 1.34
N ILE A 161 8.60 13.99 0.75
CA ILE A 161 7.69 14.29 -0.38
C ILE A 161 8.01 13.41 -1.59
N MET A 162 9.30 13.26 -1.93
CA MET A 162 9.72 12.40 -3.04
C MET A 162 9.35 10.93 -2.78
N LEU A 163 9.62 10.44 -1.57
CA LEU A 163 9.28 9.07 -1.19
C LEU A 163 7.76 8.83 -1.20
N ALA A 164 6.96 9.76 -0.66
CA ALA A 164 5.50 9.67 -0.68
C ALA A 164 4.94 9.68 -2.11
N SER A 165 5.50 10.51 -2.99
CA SER A 165 5.11 10.55 -4.41
C SER A 165 5.38 9.22 -5.10
N PHE A 166 6.53 8.62 -4.80
CA PHE A 166 6.92 7.32 -5.35
C PHE A 166 6.06 6.17 -4.80
N ALA A 167 5.82 6.15 -3.48
CA ALA A 167 4.92 5.21 -2.83
C ALA A 167 3.51 5.25 -3.46
N ALA A 168 3.00 6.45 -3.76
CA ALA A 168 1.70 6.60 -4.41
C ALA A 168 1.64 5.98 -5.81
N VAL A 169 2.69 6.14 -6.63
CA VAL A 169 2.80 5.51 -7.94
C VAL A 169 2.89 3.98 -7.83
N ALA A 170 3.70 3.49 -6.90
CA ALA A 170 3.88 2.06 -6.67
C ALA A 170 2.56 1.38 -6.27
N LEU A 171 1.85 1.98 -5.33
CA LEU A 171 0.57 1.45 -4.87
C LEU A 171 -0.52 1.52 -5.93
N ALA A 172 -0.49 2.52 -6.82
CA ALA A 172 -1.37 2.56 -7.98
C ALA A 172 -1.08 1.41 -8.96
N ALA A 173 0.19 1.13 -9.25
CA ALA A 173 0.58 0.04 -10.13
C ALA A 173 0.15 -1.35 -9.61
N VAL A 174 0.31 -1.58 -8.29
CA VAL A 174 -0.14 -2.82 -7.64
C VAL A 174 -1.66 -2.95 -7.71
N HIS A 175 -2.39 -1.85 -7.52
CA HIS A 175 -3.84 -1.83 -7.65
C HIS A 175 -4.30 -2.24 -9.06
N GLU A 176 -3.73 -1.62 -10.10
CA GLU A 176 -4.04 -1.94 -11.49
C GLU A 176 -3.70 -3.40 -11.83
N HIS A 177 -2.57 -3.91 -11.32
CA HIS A 177 -2.16 -5.29 -11.51
C HIS A 177 -3.18 -6.27 -10.94
N LEU A 178 -3.54 -6.11 -9.65
CA LEU A 178 -4.48 -6.99 -8.95
C LEU A 178 -5.91 -6.89 -9.51
N GLU A 179 -6.33 -5.70 -9.94
CA GLU A 179 -7.62 -5.53 -10.63
C GLU A 179 -7.63 -6.28 -11.96
N ALA A 180 -6.56 -6.18 -12.75
CA ALA A 180 -6.44 -6.89 -14.01
C ALA A 180 -6.40 -8.42 -13.82
N GLU A 181 -5.73 -8.92 -12.78
CA GLU A 181 -5.77 -10.35 -12.41
C GLU A 181 -7.18 -10.80 -12.01
N THR A 182 -7.87 -10.00 -11.18
CA THR A 182 -9.25 -10.28 -10.75
C THR A 182 -10.20 -10.35 -11.94
N LEU A 183 -10.09 -9.40 -12.88
CA LEU A 183 -10.89 -9.39 -14.10
C LEU A 183 -10.59 -10.62 -14.98
N ARG A 184 -9.32 -10.97 -15.18
CA ARG A 184 -8.91 -12.16 -15.94
C ARG A 184 -9.46 -13.44 -15.31
N ALA A 185 -9.37 -13.57 -13.99
CA ALA A 185 -9.93 -14.70 -13.25
C ALA A 185 -11.45 -14.79 -13.42
N GLY A 186 -12.16 -13.67 -13.34
CA GLY A 186 -13.60 -13.60 -13.57
C GLY A 186 -14.01 -14.01 -14.99
N LEU A 187 -13.28 -13.54 -16.01
CA LEU A 187 -13.51 -13.92 -17.41
C LEU A 187 -13.26 -15.41 -17.64
N ALA A 188 -12.18 -15.97 -17.09
CA ALA A 188 -11.88 -17.40 -17.17
C ALA A 188 -12.97 -18.24 -16.49
N SER A 189 -13.42 -17.83 -15.30
CA SER A 189 -14.53 -18.45 -14.58
C SER A 189 -15.83 -18.46 -15.41
N ASN A 190 -16.23 -17.29 -15.94
CA ASN A 190 -17.44 -17.17 -16.75
C ASN A 190 -17.39 -18.01 -18.03
N ARG A 191 -16.21 -18.13 -18.65
CA ARG A 191 -16.00 -18.99 -19.81
C ARG A 191 -16.25 -20.45 -19.49
N GLU A 192 -15.72 -20.96 -18.38
CA GLU A 192 -15.93 -22.36 -17.97
C GLU A 192 -17.39 -22.62 -17.57
N ILE A 193 -18.02 -21.68 -16.87
CA ILE A 193 -19.45 -21.76 -16.53
C ILE A 193 -20.30 -21.82 -17.82
N GLY A 194 -20.04 -20.94 -18.79
CA GLY A 194 -20.76 -20.95 -20.08
C GLY A 194 -20.61 -22.26 -20.85
N LYS A 195 -19.41 -22.86 -20.87
CA LYS A 195 -19.19 -24.19 -21.45
C LYS A 195 -20.02 -25.27 -20.74
N ALA A 196 -19.99 -25.30 -19.41
CA ALA A 196 -20.74 -26.28 -18.63
C ALA A 196 -22.26 -26.13 -18.82
N VAL A 197 -22.77 -24.89 -18.83
CA VAL A 197 -24.16 -24.59 -19.15
C VAL A 197 -24.53 -25.11 -20.54
N GLY A 198 -23.72 -24.81 -21.56
CA GLY A 198 -23.94 -25.30 -22.92
C GLY A 198 -23.95 -26.83 -23.02
N LEU A 199 -23.06 -27.51 -22.30
CA LEU A 199 -23.05 -28.97 -22.21
C LEU A 199 -24.32 -29.52 -21.56
N LEU A 200 -24.73 -28.96 -20.42
CA LEU A 200 -25.95 -29.39 -19.72
C LEU A 200 -27.20 -29.18 -20.57
N MET A 201 -27.30 -28.04 -21.25
CA MET A 201 -28.39 -27.76 -22.21
C MET A 201 -28.43 -28.82 -23.32
N ALA A 202 -27.28 -29.14 -23.92
CA ALA A 202 -27.19 -30.10 -25.01
C ALA A 202 -27.53 -31.55 -24.57
N PHE A 203 -27.08 -31.97 -23.38
CA PHE A 203 -27.29 -33.35 -22.91
C PHE A 203 -28.66 -33.59 -22.27
N HIS A 204 -29.22 -32.58 -21.60
CA HIS A 204 -30.48 -32.73 -20.85
C HIS A 204 -31.68 -32.08 -21.54
N ASN A 205 -31.48 -31.38 -22.66
CA ASN A 205 -32.51 -30.63 -23.38
C ASN A 205 -33.28 -29.67 -22.45
N ILE A 206 -32.52 -28.94 -21.64
CA ILE A 206 -33.03 -27.98 -20.65
C ILE A 206 -32.67 -26.55 -21.03
N SER A 207 -33.37 -25.58 -20.46
CA SER A 207 -33.07 -24.17 -20.65
C SER A 207 -31.76 -23.76 -19.95
N GLU A 208 -31.19 -22.64 -20.38
CA GLU A 208 -30.03 -22.01 -19.74
C GLU A 208 -30.28 -21.76 -18.24
N THR A 209 -31.46 -21.26 -17.88
CA THR A 209 -31.85 -21.01 -16.48
C THR A 209 -31.85 -22.29 -15.66
N GLN A 210 -32.35 -23.39 -16.21
CA GLN A 210 -32.34 -24.70 -15.55
C GLN A 210 -30.91 -25.24 -15.39
N ALA A 211 -30.07 -25.12 -16.42
CA ALA A 211 -28.67 -25.54 -16.36
C ALA A 211 -27.86 -24.74 -15.32
N MET A 212 -28.08 -23.42 -15.25
CA MET A 212 -27.45 -22.56 -14.25
C MET A 212 -27.90 -22.93 -12.83
N GLU A 213 -29.19 -23.23 -12.65
CA GLU A 213 -29.70 -23.65 -11.33
C GLU A 213 -29.12 -25.00 -10.88
N ILE A 214 -28.89 -25.94 -11.81
CA ILE A 214 -28.18 -27.20 -11.52
C ILE A 214 -26.76 -26.91 -11.04
N LEU A 215 -26.01 -26.05 -11.74
CA LEU A 215 -24.66 -25.67 -11.31
C LEU A 215 -24.68 -25.01 -9.93
N ARG A 216 -25.63 -24.11 -9.67
CA ARG A 216 -25.77 -23.38 -8.41
C ARG A 216 -26.09 -24.32 -7.25
N THR A 217 -27.05 -25.21 -7.44
CA THR A 217 -27.44 -26.22 -6.45
C THR A 217 -26.26 -27.13 -6.14
N THR A 218 -25.58 -27.64 -7.17
CA THR A 218 -24.40 -28.52 -7.00
C THR A 218 -23.26 -27.82 -6.26
N SER A 219 -23.00 -26.56 -6.61
CA SER A 219 -22.00 -25.71 -5.92
C SER A 219 -22.32 -25.53 -4.44
N GLN A 220 -23.60 -25.33 -4.10
CA GLN A 220 -24.07 -25.19 -2.73
C GLN A 220 -23.99 -26.50 -1.94
N ASP A 221 -24.47 -27.60 -2.52
CA ASP A 221 -24.45 -28.94 -1.90
C ASP A 221 -23.03 -29.40 -1.60
N MET A 222 -22.08 -29.08 -2.49
CA MET A 222 -20.67 -29.43 -2.35
C MET A 222 -19.85 -28.38 -1.58
N ASN A 223 -20.43 -27.22 -1.29
CA ASN A 223 -19.74 -26.06 -0.70
C ASN A 223 -18.42 -25.69 -1.42
N ILE A 224 -18.45 -25.71 -2.76
CA ILE A 224 -17.32 -25.31 -3.61
C ILE A 224 -17.75 -24.23 -4.60
N LYS A 225 -16.77 -23.50 -5.17
CA LYS A 225 -17.06 -22.42 -6.12
C LYS A 225 -17.76 -22.96 -7.37
N LEU A 226 -18.77 -22.23 -7.86
CA LEU A 226 -19.53 -22.54 -9.08
C LEU A 226 -18.61 -22.81 -10.29
N ALA A 227 -17.55 -22.01 -10.44
CA ALA A 227 -16.54 -22.17 -11.49
C ALA A 227 -15.84 -23.53 -11.43
N THR A 228 -15.57 -24.05 -10.22
CA THR A 228 -14.94 -25.36 -10.01
C THR A 228 -15.89 -26.49 -10.41
N VAL A 229 -17.19 -26.38 -10.07
CA VAL A 229 -18.20 -27.34 -10.54
C VAL A 229 -18.26 -27.36 -12.08
N ALA A 230 -18.27 -26.18 -12.70
CA ALA A 230 -18.28 -26.06 -14.16
C ALA A 230 -17.03 -26.70 -14.79
N GLN A 231 -15.85 -26.47 -14.24
CA GLN A 231 -14.60 -27.09 -14.68
C GLN A 231 -14.66 -28.63 -14.62
N GLU A 232 -15.20 -29.20 -13.54
CA GLU A 232 -15.34 -30.65 -13.40
C GLU A 232 -16.28 -31.25 -14.47
N ILE A 233 -17.40 -30.58 -14.75
CA ILE A 233 -18.34 -31.00 -15.81
C ILE A 233 -17.65 -30.96 -17.19
N VAL A 234 -16.94 -29.87 -17.49
CA VAL A 234 -16.19 -29.72 -18.74
C VAL A 234 -15.10 -30.78 -18.85
N ALA A 235 -14.34 -31.04 -17.79
CA ALA A 235 -13.29 -32.05 -17.77
C ALA A 235 -13.83 -33.48 -17.93
N HIS A 236 -14.95 -33.80 -17.29
CA HIS A 236 -15.62 -35.10 -17.45
C HIS A 236 -16.12 -35.33 -18.87
N HIS A 237 -16.62 -34.28 -19.54
CA HIS A 237 -17.04 -34.37 -20.94
C HIS A 237 -15.87 -34.66 -21.90
N HIS A 238 -14.73 -33.98 -21.76
CA HIS A 238 -13.55 -34.23 -22.61
C HIS A 238 -13.04 -35.67 -22.51
N ARG A 239 -13.10 -36.28 -21.32
CA ARG A 239 -12.71 -37.69 -21.10
C ARG A 239 -13.66 -38.72 -21.72
N LYS A 240 -14.89 -38.33 -22.08
CA LYS A 240 -15.86 -39.24 -22.74
C LYS A 240 -15.76 -39.24 -24.28
N ILE A 241 -15.07 -38.24 -24.85
CA ILE A 241 -14.90 -38.09 -26.31
C ILE A 241 -13.57 -38.68 -26.79
N THR A 242 -12.59 -38.83 -25.90
CA THR A 242 -11.28 -39.45 -26.17
C THR A 242 -11.34 -40.94 -25.87
#